data_AF-A0A6L6CQC0-F1
#
_entry.id   AF-A0A6L6CQC0-F1
#
_cell.length_a   1.000
_cell.length_b   1.000
_cell.length_c   1.000
_cell.angle_alpha   90.00
_cell.angle_beta   90.00
_cell.angle_gamma   90.00
#
_symmetry.space_group_name_H-M   'P 1'
#
loop_
_entity.id
_entity.type
_entity.pdbx_description
1 polymer ?
#
loop_
_entity_poly.entity_id
_entity_poly.type
_entity_poly.pdbx_seq_one_letter_code
_entity_poly.pdbx_strand_id
1 'polypeptide(L)'
;MSDARLRMAASQCGVDTASFVPVEFAFGDAARDGSTGWIFITEQHDRALGPALLWAQKQQVQVVNILSEKSAGVLARRASLFSHQINVWSVLDGKVVVADAEEVLGEAIVSEAHEKFAAMIAESGAEVVREHGVLSGEVMGLEVCRVIDDNGEARLEIGVGVHDRETFQLLHGKEATLQSLRNVVEIVGKHRAEGAEHHPLNRLGAERLLRHRIVSSPQLVGLTTAYTTEPPVKRMNVKDAVPCVAVGKNDLGDEVVVVCTASVDVDVVAFAADARLRISPKAKLLIATHVNNVVPALQKLADSLVEPAAFAEVAPVRR
;
A
#
# COMPACT_ATOMS: atom_id res chain seq x y z
N MET A 1 -27.52 15.04 -9.71
CA MET A 1 -26.64 15.72 -10.69
C MET A 1 -25.37 14.90 -11.01
N SER A 2 -25.12 13.74 -10.39
CA SER A 2 -23.81 13.08 -10.44
C SER A 2 -23.63 12.13 -11.65
N ASP A 3 -24.63 11.33 -12.03
CA ASP A 3 -24.54 10.36 -13.16
C ASP A 3 -24.36 10.99 -14.57
N ALA A 4 -24.51 12.31 -14.75
CA ALA A 4 -24.37 12.94 -16.07
C ALA A 4 -22.96 12.77 -16.67
N ARG A 5 -21.91 12.84 -15.83
CA ARG A 5 -20.52 12.64 -16.27
C ARG A 5 -20.28 11.20 -16.69
N LEU A 6 -20.77 10.24 -15.89
CA LEU A 6 -20.68 8.83 -16.20
C LEU A 6 -21.34 8.52 -17.55
N ARG A 7 -22.58 8.99 -17.77
CA ARG A 7 -23.29 8.77 -19.04
C ARG A 7 -22.58 9.39 -20.24
N MET A 8 -22.06 10.61 -20.09
CA MET A 8 -21.31 11.29 -21.15
C MET A 8 -20.01 10.55 -21.51
N ALA A 9 -19.30 10.01 -20.52
CA ALA A 9 -18.07 9.28 -20.78
C ALA A 9 -18.35 7.86 -21.33
N ALA A 10 -19.37 7.17 -20.82
CA ALA A 10 -19.80 5.87 -21.32
C ALA A 10 -20.32 5.92 -22.77
N SER A 11 -21.00 7.00 -23.16
CA SER A 11 -21.47 7.16 -24.55
C SER A 11 -20.32 7.31 -25.55
N GLN A 12 -19.19 7.90 -25.14
CA GLN A 12 -17.97 7.91 -25.95
C GLN A 12 -17.32 6.53 -26.11
N CYS A 13 -17.65 5.58 -25.22
CA CYS A 13 -17.28 4.17 -25.37
C CYS A 13 -18.20 3.42 -26.35
N GLY A 14 -19.16 4.11 -26.99
CA GLY A 14 -20.10 3.54 -27.96
C GLY A 14 -21.33 2.87 -27.36
N VAL A 15 -21.67 3.16 -26.10
CA VAL A 15 -22.79 2.52 -25.39
C VAL A 15 -23.99 3.47 -25.29
N ASP A 16 -25.19 2.94 -25.54
CA ASP A 16 -26.44 3.65 -25.23
C ASP A 16 -26.67 3.65 -23.73
N THR A 17 -26.73 4.83 -23.13
CA THR A 17 -26.86 4.97 -21.68
C THR A 17 -28.30 5.05 -21.21
N ALA A 18 -29.30 5.03 -22.12
CA ALA A 18 -30.71 5.15 -21.75
C ALA A 18 -31.18 4.07 -20.73
N SER A 19 -30.62 2.86 -20.80
CA SER A 19 -30.92 1.74 -19.91
C SER A 19 -30.19 1.77 -18.57
N PHE A 20 -29.25 2.70 -18.36
CA PHE A 20 -28.43 2.75 -17.15
C PHE A 20 -29.31 2.98 -15.93
N VAL A 21 -29.23 2.05 -14.97
CA VAL A 21 -29.83 2.14 -13.65
C VAL A 21 -28.75 2.64 -12.68
N PRO A 22 -28.83 3.87 -12.15
CA PRO A 22 -27.85 4.39 -11.20
C PRO A 22 -27.82 3.56 -9.92
N VAL A 23 -26.62 3.33 -9.39
CA VAL A 23 -26.40 2.63 -8.12
C VAL A 23 -25.33 3.37 -7.33
N GLU A 24 -25.51 3.48 -6.03
CA GLU A 24 -24.54 4.14 -5.16
C GLU A 24 -23.16 3.46 -5.22
N PHE A 25 -22.12 4.30 -5.33
CA PHE A 25 -20.73 3.92 -5.23
C PHE A 25 -19.98 4.99 -4.43
N ALA A 26 -19.13 4.58 -3.49
CA ALA A 26 -18.55 5.51 -2.52
C ALA A 26 -17.52 6.47 -3.12
N PHE A 27 -16.87 6.11 -4.24
CA PHE A 27 -15.75 6.86 -4.83
C PHE A 27 -16.08 7.48 -6.19
N GLY A 28 -17.37 7.66 -6.47
CA GLY A 28 -17.84 8.34 -7.68
C GLY A 28 -19.22 7.89 -8.11
N ASP A 29 -19.46 7.90 -9.42
CA ASP A 29 -20.74 7.56 -10.00
C ASP A 29 -20.72 6.14 -10.53
N ALA A 30 -21.78 5.37 -10.27
CA ALA A 30 -21.93 4.05 -10.83
C ALA A 30 -23.33 3.81 -11.37
N ALA A 31 -23.40 3.01 -12.42
CA ALA A 31 -24.64 2.56 -13.01
C ALA A 31 -24.51 1.11 -13.46
N ARG A 32 -25.65 0.44 -13.55
CA ARG A 32 -25.77 -0.92 -14.07
C ARG A 32 -26.59 -0.92 -15.34
N ASP A 33 -26.15 -1.70 -16.30
CA ASP A 33 -26.86 -2.01 -17.53
C ASP A 33 -26.86 -3.54 -17.71
N GLY A 34 -27.96 -4.19 -17.31
CA GLY A 34 -28.03 -5.65 -17.23
C GLY A 34 -26.94 -6.26 -16.34
N SER A 35 -26.05 -7.05 -16.94
CA SER A 35 -24.89 -7.67 -16.28
C SER A 35 -23.59 -6.86 -16.41
N THR A 36 -23.65 -5.64 -16.94
CA THR A 36 -22.51 -4.75 -17.11
C THR A 36 -22.58 -3.61 -16.09
N GLY A 37 -21.49 -3.41 -15.35
CA GLY A 37 -21.30 -2.26 -14.47
C GLY A 37 -20.47 -1.18 -15.13
N TRP A 38 -20.83 0.07 -14.88
CA TRP A 38 -20.09 1.25 -15.31
C TRP A 38 -19.81 2.13 -14.10
N ILE A 39 -18.55 2.51 -13.88
CA ILE A 39 -18.12 3.29 -12.72
C ILE A 39 -17.22 4.42 -13.20
N PHE A 40 -17.60 5.66 -12.93
CA PHE A 40 -16.76 6.84 -13.11
C PHE A 40 -16.15 7.21 -11.77
N ILE A 41 -14.83 7.04 -11.63
CA ILE A 41 -14.12 7.33 -10.38
C ILE A 41 -13.88 8.84 -10.28
N THR A 42 -14.25 9.42 -9.13
CA THR A 42 -14.02 10.84 -8.82
C THR A 42 -13.07 11.03 -7.64
N GLU A 43 -12.84 9.99 -6.84
CA GLU A 43 -12.02 10.04 -5.63
C GLU A 43 -11.16 8.77 -5.49
N GLN A 44 -10.04 8.88 -4.78
CA GLN A 44 -9.14 7.75 -4.48
C GLN A 44 -8.78 6.90 -5.71
N HIS A 45 -8.48 7.55 -6.85
CA HIS A 45 -8.30 6.90 -8.15
C HIS A 45 -7.32 5.72 -8.14
N ASP A 46 -6.24 5.81 -7.38
CA ASP A 46 -5.21 4.78 -7.22
C ASP A 46 -5.61 3.62 -6.29
N ARG A 47 -6.72 3.75 -5.56
CA ARG A 47 -7.27 2.76 -4.61
C ARG A 47 -8.72 2.36 -4.87
N ALA A 48 -9.28 2.77 -6.01
CA ALA A 48 -10.69 2.56 -6.31
C ALA A 48 -11.00 1.18 -6.91
N LEU A 49 -9.99 0.39 -7.29
CA LEU A 49 -10.19 -0.90 -7.96
C LEU A 49 -10.85 -1.93 -7.05
N GLY A 50 -10.29 -2.22 -5.87
CA GLY A 50 -10.91 -3.14 -4.91
C GLY A 50 -12.35 -2.76 -4.56
N PRO A 51 -12.65 -1.50 -4.18
CA PRO A 51 -14.01 -1.01 -4.00
C PRO A 51 -14.92 -1.23 -5.22
N ALA A 52 -14.45 -0.97 -6.43
CA ALA A 52 -15.21 -1.19 -7.67
C ALA A 52 -15.54 -2.68 -7.87
N LEU A 53 -14.61 -3.58 -7.55
CA LEU A 53 -14.83 -5.02 -7.66
C LEU A 53 -15.73 -5.57 -6.55
N LEU A 54 -15.64 -5.04 -5.34
CA LEU A 54 -16.58 -5.36 -4.26
C LEU A 54 -18.00 -4.86 -4.58
N TRP A 55 -18.12 -3.65 -5.15
CA TRP A 55 -19.37 -3.15 -5.70
C TRP A 55 -19.90 -4.09 -6.79
N ALA A 56 -19.04 -4.54 -7.70
CA ALA A 56 -19.42 -5.42 -8.80
C ALA A 56 -19.97 -6.76 -8.29
N GLN A 57 -19.32 -7.36 -7.29
CA GLN A 57 -19.81 -8.56 -6.60
C GLN A 57 -21.19 -8.33 -5.98
N LYS A 58 -21.39 -7.20 -5.28
CA LYS A 58 -22.68 -6.85 -4.66
C LYS A 58 -23.79 -6.66 -5.69
N GLN A 59 -23.48 -6.05 -6.83
CA GLN A 59 -24.43 -5.79 -7.92
C GLN A 59 -24.59 -6.97 -8.90
N GLN A 60 -23.83 -8.04 -8.70
CA GLN A 60 -23.82 -9.24 -9.53
C GLN A 60 -23.58 -8.92 -11.02
N VAL A 61 -22.68 -7.97 -11.30
CA VAL A 61 -22.25 -7.67 -12.67
C VAL A 61 -21.07 -8.57 -13.06
N GLN A 62 -21.02 -8.95 -14.32
CA GLN A 62 -20.02 -9.85 -14.89
C GLN A 62 -18.89 -9.09 -15.61
N VAL A 63 -19.22 -7.93 -16.16
CA VAL A 63 -18.28 -7.03 -16.84
C VAL A 63 -18.27 -5.70 -16.10
N VAL A 64 -17.08 -5.18 -15.78
CA VAL A 64 -16.92 -3.90 -15.08
C VAL A 64 -16.15 -2.94 -15.98
N ASN A 65 -16.74 -1.79 -16.26
CA ASN A 65 -16.07 -0.69 -16.96
C ASN A 65 -15.74 0.40 -15.94
N ILE A 66 -14.46 0.73 -15.82
CA ILE A 66 -13.96 1.74 -14.89
C ILE A 66 -13.43 2.90 -15.72
N LEU A 67 -14.01 4.08 -15.54
CA LEU A 67 -13.56 5.33 -16.17
C LEU A 67 -12.87 6.17 -15.13
N SER A 68 -11.68 6.68 -15.46
CA SER A 68 -10.89 7.46 -14.52
C SER A 68 -10.10 8.55 -15.23
N GLU A 69 -10.12 9.75 -14.65
CA GLU A 69 -9.32 10.90 -15.11
C GLU A 69 -7.86 10.84 -14.62
N LYS A 70 -7.59 10.01 -13.60
CA LYS A 70 -6.27 9.86 -12.98
C LYS A 70 -5.96 8.38 -12.78
N SER A 71 -4.68 8.02 -12.75
CA SER A 71 -4.22 6.66 -12.42
C SER A 71 -4.84 5.55 -13.29
N ALA A 72 -5.36 5.87 -14.49
CA ALA A 72 -6.02 4.89 -15.35
C ALA A 72 -5.06 3.76 -15.76
N GLY A 73 -3.78 4.07 -15.98
CA GLY A 73 -2.77 3.06 -16.28
C GLY A 73 -2.45 2.13 -15.11
N VAL A 74 -2.39 2.64 -13.88
CA VAL A 74 -2.26 1.83 -12.65
C VAL A 74 -3.47 0.92 -12.47
N LEU A 75 -4.68 1.47 -12.66
CA LEU A 75 -5.93 0.71 -12.60
C LEU A 75 -5.95 -0.40 -13.66
N ALA A 76 -5.55 -0.10 -14.91
CA ALA A 76 -5.47 -1.06 -16.00
C ALA A 76 -4.47 -2.18 -15.72
N ARG A 77 -3.27 -1.84 -15.22
CA ARG A 77 -2.26 -2.84 -14.81
C ARG A 77 -2.85 -3.77 -13.76
N ARG A 78 -3.42 -3.23 -12.67
CA ARG A 78 -3.97 -4.04 -11.58
C ARG A 78 -5.20 -4.84 -12.00
N ALA A 79 -6.06 -4.29 -12.86
CA ALA A 79 -7.22 -4.97 -13.42
C ALA A 79 -6.83 -6.24 -14.19
N SER A 80 -5.70 -6.22 -14.90
CA SER A 80 -5.20 -7.40 -15.64
C SER A 80 -4.77 -8.58 -14.76
N LEU A 81 -4.65 -8.37 -13.44
CA LEU A 81 -4.29 -9.40 -12.47
C LEU A 81 -5.50 -10.19 -11.95
N PHE A 82 -6.72 -9.84 -12.36
CA PHE A 82 -7.96 -10.52 -12.01
C PHE A 82 -8.45 -11.38 -13.17
N SER A 83 -9.14 -12.48 -12.86
CA SER A 83 -9.74 -13.37 -13.87
C SER A 83 -11.05 -12.82 -14.46
N HIS A 84 -11.56 -11.71 -13.93
CA HIS A 84 -12.79 -11.06 -14.38
C HIS A 84 -12.57 -10.10 -15.54
N GLN A 85 -13.60 -9.89 -16.36
CA GLN A 85 -13.55 -8.91 -17.43
C GLN A 85 -13.69 -7.48 -16.87
N ILE A 86 -12.56 -6.81 -16.71
CA ILE A 86 -12.47 -5.43 -16.20
C ILE A 86 -11.85 -4.57 -17.29
N ASN A 87 -12.65 -3.65 -17.84
CA ASN A 87 -12.18 -2.68 -18.83
C ASN A 87 -11.87 -1.36 -18.12
N VAL A 88 -10.70 -0.79 -18.36
CA VAL A 88 -10.32 0.50 -17.80
C VAL A 88 -10.21 1.52 -18.93
N TRP A 89 -10.81 2.69 -18.71
CA TRP A 89 -10.89 3.78 -19.66
C TRP A 89 -10.26 5.03 -19.05
N SER A 90 -9.34 5.63 -19.78
CA SER A 90 -8.75 6.92 -19.45
C SER A 90 -9.68 8.04 -19.95
N VAL A 91 -9.99 8.98 -19.07
CA VAL A 91 -10.79 10.17 -19.40
C VAL A 91 -9.88 11.39 -19.31
N LEU A 92 -9.41 11.90 -20.45
CA LEU A 92 -8.48 13.04 -20.49
C LEU A 92 -8.96 14.06 -21.52
N ASP A 93 -9.01 15.33 -21.11
CA ASP A 93 -9.42 16.46 -21.96
C ASP A 93 -10.75 16.21 -22.70
N GLY A 94 -11.72 15.61 -21.99
CA GLY A 94 -13.04 15.30 -22.51
C GLY A 94 -13.10 14.13 -23.50
N LYS A 95 -11.98 13.43 -23.74
CA LYS A 95 -11.92 12.22 -24.57
C LYS A 95 -11.83 10.97 -23.69
N VAL A 96 -12.50 9.91 -24.15
CA VAL A 96 -12.43 8.60 -23.51
C VAL A 96 -11.71 7.62 -24.42
N VAL A 97 -10.67 6.98 -23.91
CA VAL A 97 -9.88 5.95 -24.61
C VAL A 97 -9.62 4.76 -23.70
N VAL A 98 -9.37 3.58 -24.26
CA VAL A 98 -8.91 2.43 -23.48
C VAL A 98 -7.60 2.81 -22.80
N ALA A 99 -7.49 2.51 -21.51
CA ALA A 99 -6.28 2.80 -20.75
C ALA A 99 -5.22 1.72 -21.02
N ASP A 100 -4.03 2.16 -21.44
CA ASP A 100 -2.86 1.29 -21.49
C ASP A 100 -2.39 0.98 -20.07
N ALA A 101 -2.05 -0.29 -19.80
CA ALA A 101 -1.49 -0.69 -18.52
C ALA A 101 -0.12 -0.05 -18.32
N GLU A 102 0.02 0.73 -17.25
CA GLU A 102 1.29 1.35 -16.87
C GLU A 102 2.26 0.26 -16.38
N GLU A 103 3.56 0.43 -16.62
CA GLU A 103 4.58 -0.51 -16.10
C GLU A 103 4.61 -0.52 -14.57
N VAL A 104 5.05 -1.64 -13.97
CA VAL A 104 5.31 -1.68 -12.53
C VAL A 104 6.35 -0.64 -12.15
N LEU A 105 6.21 -0.06 -10.96
CA LEU A 105 7.17 0.92 -10.46
C LEU A 105 8.57 0.30 -10.41
N GLY A 106 9.53 0.90 -11.13
CA GLY A 106 10.93 0.45 -11.14
C GLY A 106 11.58 0.48 -9.76
N GLU A 107 12.69 -0.24 -9.62
CA GLU A 107 13.55 -0.13 -8.44
C GLU A 107 14.22 1.25 -8.42
N ALA A 108 14.20 1.90 -7.27
CA ALA A 108 14.89 3.17 -7.06
C ALA A 108 16.04 2.96 -6.08
N ILE A 109 17.26 3.18 -6.56
CA ILE A 109 18.49 2.95 -5.81
C ILE A 109 18.73 4.15 -4.88
N VAL A 110 19.07 3.86 -3.62
CA VAL A 110 19.53 4.87 -2.66
C VAL A 110 20.89 5.41 -3.12
N SER A 111 21.05 6.74 -3.14
CA SER A 111 22.29 7.36 -3.60
C SER A 111 23.48 7.01 -2.68
N GLU A 112 24.70 6.97 -3.22
CA GLU A 112 25.92 6.74 -2.42
C GLU A 112 26.09 7.78 -1.30
N ALA A 113 25.65 9.02 -1.55
CA ALA A 113 25.67 10.09 -0.55
C ALA A 113 24.75 9.76 0.64
N HIS A 114 23.58 9.17 0.38
CA HIS A 114 22.66 8.74 1.43
C HIS A 114 23.18 7.50 2.16
N GLU A 115 23.74 6.54 1.43
CA GLU A 115 24.29 5.30 2.01
C GLU A 115 25.37 5.53 3.09
N LYS A 116 26.07 6.66 3.05
CA LYS A 116 27.04 7.05 4.11
C LYS A 116 26.42 7.12 5.51
N PHE A 117 25.11 7.33 5.63
CA PHE A 117 24.40 7.37 6.91
C PHE A 117 23.96 5.98 7.43
N ALA A 118 24.05 4.92 6.61
CA ALA A 118 23.54 3.60 6.98
C ALA A 118 24.23 3.04 8.25
N ALA A 119 25.55 3.23 8.37
CA ALA A 119 26.30 2.79 9.54
C ALA A 119 25.86 3.51 10.82
N MET A 120 25.65 4.83 10.75
CA MET A 120 25.17 5.64 11.88
C MET A 120 23.76 5.23 12.32
N ILE A 121 22.86 4.96 11.37
CA ILE A 121 21.51 4.47 11.66
C ILE A 121 21.59 3.11 12.36
N ALA A 122 22.37 2.16 11.83
CA ALA A 122 22.54 0.85 12.46
C ALA A 122 23.15 0.95 13.87
N GLU A 123 24.19 1.78 14.06
CA GLU A 123 24.86 1.96 15.36
C GLU A 123 23.97 2.64 16.42
N SER A 124 22.88 3.28 15.99
CA SER A 124 21.88 3.85 16.88
C SER A 124 20.90 2.82 17.46
N GLY A 125 20.85 1.62 16.87
CA GLY A 125 19.88 0.56 17.19
C GLY A 125 18.60 0.59 16.34
N ALA A 126 18.51 1.48 15.36
CA ALA A 126 17.42 1.48 14.37
C ALA A 126 17.67 0.46 13.25
N GLU A 127 16.58 -0.09 12.69
CA GLU A 127 16.61 -0.91 11.48
C GLU A 127 16.85 0.01 10.26
N VAL A 128 17.86 -0.30 9.46
CA VAL A 128 18.15 0.46 8.23
C VAL A 128 17.21 0.01 7.12
N VAL A 129 16.37 0.92 6.63
CA VAL A 129 15.36 0.63 5.61
C VAL A 129 15.64 1.42 4.33
N ARG A 130 15.59 0.72 3.19
CA ARG A 130 15.81 1.26 1.84
C ARG A 130 14.53 1.04 1.06
N GLU A 131 13.78 2.11 0.81
CA GLU A 131 12.54 2.02 0.04
C GLU A 131 12.48 3.21 -0.91
N HIS A 132 12.24 2.95 -2.20
CA HIS A 132 11.99 3.97 -3.21
C HIS A 132 13.10 5.04 -3.34
N GLY A 133 14.36 4.61 -3.23
CA GLY A 133 15.53 5.50 -3.27
C GLY A 133 15.76 6.30 -1.99
N VAL A 134 15.01 6.04 -0.93
CA VAL A 134 15.13 6.73 0.36
C VAL A 134 15.78 5.80 1.39
N LEU A 135 16.82 6.30 2.06
CA LEU A 135 17.38 5.68 3.25
C LEU A 135 16.69 6.21 4.51
N SER A 136 16.23 5.31 5.37
CA SER A 136 15.56 5.65 6.63
C SER A 136 15.95 4.69 7.76
N GLY A 137 15.67 5.10 8.99
CA GLY A 137 15.81 4.27 10.18
C GLY A 137 14.44 4.00 10.79
N GLU A 138 14.15 2.75 11.11
CA GLU A 138 12.90 2.33 11.75
C GLU A 138 13.11 1.73 13.13
N VAL A 139 12.15 1.95 14.02
CA VAL A 139 12.03 1.23 15.30
C VAL A 139 10.71 0.48 15.31
N MET A 140 10.78 -0.85 15.23
CA MET A 140 9.62 -1.73 15.11
C MET A 140 8.62 -1.26 14.04
N GLY A 141 9.12 -0.86 12.87
CA GLY A 141 8.29 -0.38 11.76
C GLY A 141 7.94 1.11 11.76
N LEU A 142 8.35 1.88 12.77
CA LEU A 142 8.12 3.34 12.81
C LEU A 142 9.37 4.10 12.37
N GLU A 143 9.27 4.89 11.30
CA GLU A 143 10.35 5.77 10.84
C GLU A 143 10.71 6.80 11.92
N VAL A 144 11.96 6.78 12.37
CA VAL A 144 12.53 7.70 13.37
C VAL A 144 13.60 8.61 12.80
N CYS A 145 14.10 8.31 11.60
CA CYS A 145 14.97 9.19 10.85
C CYS A 145 14.88 8.92 9.34
N ARG A 146 15.22 9.92 8.54
CA ARG A 146 15.24 9.85 7.07
C ARG A 146 16.39 10.66 6.52
N VAL A 147 17.07 10.13 5.51
CA VAL A 147 18.05 10.91 4.73
C VAL A 147 17.33 11.64 3.62
N ILE A 148 17.63 12.93 3.47
CA ILE A 148 17.12 13.79 2.41
C ILE A 148 18.27 14.50 1.71
N ASP A 149 17.99 15.06 0.54
CA ASP A 149 18.87 16.05 -0.08
C ASP A 149 18.46 17.46 0.39
N ASP A 150 19.40 18.19 1.00
CA ASP A 150 19.27 19.61 1.39
C ASP A 150 20.28 20.43 0.58
N ASN A 151 19.80 21.18 -0.42
CA ASN A 151 20.64 22.00 -1.31
C ASN A 151 21.79 21.25 -2.01
N GLY A 152 21.56 19.97 -2.36
CA GLY A 152 22.56 19.13 -3.04
C GLY A 152 23.49 18.35 -2.11
N GLU A 153 23.30 18.48 -0.78
CA GLU A 153 24.03 17.70 0.22
C GLU A 153 23.09 16.73 0.96
N ALA A 154 23.56 15.50 1.16
CA ALA A 154 22.80 14.50 1.90
C ALA A 154 22.80 14.82 3.40
N ARG A 155 21.61 14.80 4.01
CA ARG A 155 21.41 15.13 5.42
C ARG A 155 20.47 14.13 6.08
N LEU A 156 20.83 13.66 7.27
CA LEU A 156 19.95 12.85 8.10
C LEU A 156 19.05 13.76 8.96
N GLU A 157 17.75 13.58 8.85
CA GLU A 157 16.78 14.23 9.73
C GLU A 157 16.25 13.22 10.77
N ILE A 158 16.22 13.62 12.04
CA ILE A 158 15.78 12.79 13.17
C ILE A 158 14.40 13.26 13.64
N GLY A 159 13.47 12.33 13.82
CA GLY A 159 12.10 12.60 14.27
C GLY A 159 11.05 11.71 13.58
N VAL A 160 9.93 11.52 14.27
CA VAL A 160 8.77 10.75 13.81
C VAL A 160 7.83 11.64 12.98
N GLY A 161 8.01 11.58 11.65
CA GLY A 161 7.24 12.39 10.71
C GLY A 161 7.77 13.83 10.55
N VAL A 162 7.20 14.55 9.57
CA VAL A 162 7.75 15.85 9.11
C VAL A 162 7.81 16.88 10.24
N HIS A 163 6.72 17.10 10.96
CA HIS A 163 6.67 18.14 12.01
C HIS A 163 7.62 17.87 13.19
N ASP A 164 7.81 16.59 13.53
CA ASP A 164 8.75 16.23 14.59
C ASP A 164 10.19 16.49 14.14
N ARG A 165 10.52 16.17 12.88
CA ARG A 165 11.84 16.47 12.29
C ARG A 165 12.12 17.98 12.18
N GLU A 166 11.12 18.77 11.80
CA GLU A 166 11.21 20.24 11.78
C GLU A 166 11.46 20.78 13.20
N THR A 167 10.72 20.28 14.18
CA THR A 167 10.86 20.69 15.59
C THR A 167 12.24 20.28 16.15
N PHE A 168 12.70 19.07 15.83
CA PHE A 168 14.01 18.58 16.21
C PHE A 168 15.13 19.49 15.69
N GLN A 169 15.05 19.90 14.42
CA GLN A 169 16.02 20.81 13.80
C GLN A 169 16.05 22.19 14.49
N LEU A 170 14.89 22.72 14.89
CA LEU A 170 14.82 23.99 15.61
C LEU A 170 15.49 23.92 16.99
N LEU A 171 15.40 22.77 17.66
CA LEU A 171 15.94 22.57 19.02
C LEU A 171 17.41 22.18 19.04
N HIS A 172 17.87 21.42 18.05
CA HIS A 172 19.19 20.78 18.05
C HIS A 172 20.11 21.24 16.90
N GLY A 173 19.63 22.08 15.99
CA GLY A 173 20.36 22.49 14.80
C GLY A 173 20.26 21.48 13.65
N LYS A 174 21.02 21.73 12.58
CA LYS A 174 20.98 20.92 11.34
C LYS A 174 21.84 19.66 11.38
N GLU A 175 22.80 19.57 12.31
CA GLU A 175 23.70 18.42 12.41
C GLU A 175 23.06 17.28 13.21
N ALA A 176 22.78 16.16 12.53
CA ALA A 176 22.36 14.94 13.20
C ALA A 176 23.55 14.29 13.91
N THR A 177 23.38 13.98 15.21
CA THR A 177 24.37 13.24 15.98
C THR A 177 23.89 11.84 16.31
N LEU A 178 24.84 10.91 16.46
CA LEU A 178 24.53 9.52 16.80
C LEU A 178 23.82 9.42 18.15
N GLN A 179 24.24 10.23 19.13
CA GLN A 179 23.63 10.25 20.45
C GLN A 179 22.18 10.74 20.40
N SER A 180 21.89 11.77 19.61
CA SER A 180 20.51 12.22 19.41
C SER A 180 19.62 11.13 18.81
N LEU A 181 20.13 10.40 17.81
CA LEU A 181 19.37 9.31 17.20
C LEU A 181 19.14 8.16 18.19
N ARG A 182 20.16 7.77 18.97
CA ARG A 182 20.02 6.78 20.07
C ARG A 182 18.91 7.15 21.04
N ASN A 183 18.88 8.41 21.49
CA ASN A 183 17.84 8.87 22.42
C ASN A 183 16.43 8.69 21.84
N VAL A 184 16.22 9.05 20.56
CA VAL A 184 14.92 8.86 19.89
C VAL A 184 14.59 7.38 19.74
N VAL A 185 15.57 6.55 19.33
CA VAL A 185 15.40 5.09 19.22
C VAL A 185 14.96 4.47 20.54
N GLU A 186 15.61 4.84 21.65
CA GLU A 186 15.25 4.36 22.99
C GLU A 186 13.84 4.78 23.42
N ILE A 187 13.46 6.05 23.21
CA ILE A 187 12.13 6.55 23.55
C ILE A 187 11.05 5.81 22.75
N VAL A 188 11.23 5.70 21.44
CA VAL A 188 10.27 5.03 20.56
C VAL A 188 10.17 3.54 20.89
N GLY A 189 11.31 2.88 21.14
CA GLY A 189 11.37 1.47 21.53
C GLY A 189 10.58 1.19 22.81
N LYS A 190 10.74 2.03 23.84
CA LYS A 190 9.99 1.91 25.11
C LYS A 190 8.48 1.98 24.90
N HIS A 191 8.00 2.90 24.07
CA HIS A 191 6.56 3.05 23.84
C HIS A 191 5.96 1.96 22.94
N ARG A 192 6.76 1.36 22.04
CA ARG A 192 6.30 0.34 21.09
C ARG A 192 6.43 -1.10 21.60
N ALA A 193 7.12 -1.32 22.72
CA ALA A 193 7.24 -2.63 23.35
C ALA A 193 5.87 -3.23 23.73
N GLU A 194 5.80 -4.56 23.78
CA GLU A 194 4.62 -5.27 24.26
C GLU A 194 4.34 -4.93 25.73
N GLY A 195 3.07 -4.69 26.08
CA GLY A 195 2.66 -4.25 27.41
C GLY A 195 2.99 -2.79 27.76
N ALA A 196 3.46 -1.99 26.79
CA ALA A 196 3.66 -0.56 27.00
C ALA A 196 2.32 0.18 27.15
N GLU A 197 2.29 1.20 28.01
CA GLU A 197 1.12 2.06 28.20
C GLU A 197 0.66 2.72 26.90
N HIS A 198 -0.60 3.16 26.87
CA HIS A 198 -1.19 3.83 25.71
C HIS A 198 -0.39 5.08 25.32
N HIS A 199 0.11 5.11 24.07
CA HIS A 199 0.91 6.24 23.58
C HIS A 199 0.73 6.43 22.06
N PRO A 200 0.71 7.67 21.52
CA PRO A 200 0.59 7.89 20.08
C PRO A 200 1.62 7.10 19.23
N LEU A 201 2.86 7.00 19.71
CA LEU A 201 3.94 6.27 19.01
C LEU A 201 3.67 4.78 18.82
N ASN A 202 2.82 4.15 19.65
CA ASN A 202 2.49 2.73 19.48
C ASN A 202 1.28 2.47 18.59
N ARG A 203 0.64 3.54 18.08
CA ARG A 203 -0.49 3.48 17.14
C ARG A 203 -0.11 3.85 15.71
N LEU A 204 1.03 4.52 15.51
CA LEU A 204 1.52 4.90 14.19
C LEU A 204 2.20 3.72 13.48
N GLY A 205 2.07 3.70 12.14
CA GLY A 205 2.71 2.69 11.28
C GLY A 205 2.30 1.26 11.64
N ALA A 206 1.01 1.02 11.87
CA ALA A 206 0.52 -0.28 12.32
C ALA A 206 0.81 -1.41 11.32
N GLU A 207 0.75 -1.12 10.01
CA GLU A 207 1.10 -2.05 8.94
C GLU A 207 2.57 -2.47 9.03
N ARG A 208 3.46 -1.49 9.24
CA ARG A 208 4.90 -1.75 9.39
C ARG A 208 5.25 -2.40 10.71
N LEU A 209 4.48 -2.16 11.77
CA LEU A 209 4.59 -2.92 13.03
C LEU A 209 4.25 -4.40 12.80
N LEU A 210 3.18 -4.68 12.05
CA LEU A 210 2.83 -6.05 11.66
C LEU A 210 3.94 -6.69 10.81
N ARG A 211 4.46 -5.97 9.81
CA ARG A 211 5.62 -6.43 9.02
C ARG A 211 6.83 -6.73 9.89
N HIS A 212 7.20 -5.83 10.81
CA HIS A 212 8.32 -6.03 11.72
C HIS A 212 8.15 -7.30 12.56
N ARG A 213 6.94 -7.58 13.05
CA ARG A 213 6.65 -8.83 13.78
C ARG A 213 6.77 -10.06 12.92
N ILE A 214 6.30 -10.01 11.67
CA ILE A 214 6.43 -11.12 10.72
C ILE A 214 7.90 -11.35 10.36
N VAL A 215 8.68 -10.30 10.13
CA VAL A 215 10.12 -10.42 9.87
C VAL A 215 10.86 -11.00 11.09
N SER A 216 10.50 -10.57 12.29
CA SER A 216 11.09 -11.06 13.55
C SER A 216 10.61 -12.47 13.94
N SER A 217 9.44 -12.89 13.45
CA SER A 217 8.85 -14.20 13.76
C SER A 217 8.08 -14.72 12.53
N PRO A 218 8.78 -15.20 11.49
CA PRO A 218 8.17 -15.59 10.21
C PRO A 218 7.10 -16.70 10.34
N GLN A 219 7.19 -17.50 11.41
CA GLN A 219 6.26 -18.60 11.68
C GLN A 219 4.83 -18.11 11.96
N LEU A 220 4.64 -16.84 12.33
CA LEU A 220 3.31 -16.22 12.50
C LEU A 220 2.44 -16.32 11.24
N VAL A 221 3.08 -16.46 10.09
CA VAL A 221 2.43 -16.54 8.77
C VAL A 221 2.88 -17.77 7.97
N GLY A 222 3.43 -18.78 8.66
CA GLY A 222 3.86 -20.05 8.03
C GLY A 222 5.14 -19.94 7.20
N LEU A 223 6.00 -18.97 7.51
CA LEU A 223 7.30 -18.79 6.85
C LEU A 223 8.47 -19.26 7.74
N THR A 224 9.57 -19.63 7.10
CA THR A 224 10.87 -19.96 7.72
C THR A 224 11.79 -18.75 7.77
N THR A 225 11.74 -17.90 6.76
CA THR A 225 12.49 -16.66 6.65
C THR A 225 11.56 -15.54 6.21
N ALA A 226 11.87 -14.31 6.59
CA ALA A 226 11.24 -13.12 6.05
C ALA A 226 12.20 -11.93 6.14
N TYR A 227 12.14 -11.04 5.16
CA TYR A 227 12.88 -9.79 5.12
C TYR A 227 12.01 -8.68 4.52
N THR A 228 12.30 -7.43 4.88
CA THR A 228 11.57 -6.26 4.40
C THR A 228 11.86 -6.01 2.91
N THR A 229 10.85 -5.55 2.18
CA THR A 229 11.02 -5.08 0.79
C THR A 229 10.12 -3.88 0.52
N GLU A 230 10.44 -3.11 -0.50
CA GLU A 230 9.68 -1.90 -0.84
C GLU A 230 8.33 -2.25 -1.51
N PRO A 231 7.24 -1.57 -1.12
CA PRO A 231 5.90 -1.79 -1.69
C PRO A 231 5.77 -1.32 -3.16
N PRO A 232 4.67 -1.63 -3.86
CA PRO A 232 4.40 -1.08 -5.20
C PRO A 232 3.99 0.40 -5.21
N VAL A 233 3.76 1.00 -4.03
CA VAL A 233 3.30 2.39 -3.88
C VAL A 233 4.17 3.12 -2.86
N LYS A 234 4.66 4.30 -3.24
CA LYS A 234 5.45 5.16 -2.35
C LYS A 234 4.60 5.67 -1.19
N ARG A 235 5.07 5.46 0.04
CA ARG A 235 4.48 6.07 1.23
C ARG A 235 4.86 7.54 1.32
N MET A 236 3.89 8.42 1.49
CA MET A 236 4.10 9.88 1.57
C MET A 236 4.18 10.38 3.02
N ASN A 237 3.36 9.84 3.92
CA ASN A 237 3.32 10.25 5.33
C ASN A 237 3.41 9.04 6.29
N VAL A 238 3.95 9.27 7.49
CA VAL A 238 3.98 8.27 8.57
C VAL A 238 2.59 7.91 9.10
N LYS A 239 1.61 8.82 8.92
CA LYS A 239 0.22 8.63 9.34
C LYS A 239 -0.63 7.88 8.30
N ASP A 240 -0.13 7.73 7.08
CA ASP A 240 -0.90 7.08 6.02
C ASP A 240 -1.00 5.58 6.29
N ALA A 241 -2.22 5.06 6.26
CA ALA A 241 -2.49 3.62 6.32
C ALA A 241 -2.20 2.99 4.94
N VAL A 242 -0.90 2.85 4.63
CA VAL A 242 -0.42 2.22 3.38
C VAL A 242 0.12 0.84 3.72
N PRO A 243 -0.35 -0.23 3.06
CA PRO A 243 0.22 -1.55 3.25
C PRO A 243 1.72 -1.57 2.97
N CYS A 244 2.43 -2.49 3.61
CA CYS A 244 3.87 -2.68 3.41
C CYS A 244 4.18 -4.14 3.12
N VAL A 245 5.38 -4.41 2.63
CA VAL A 245 5.68 -5.73 2.03
C VAL A 245 6.90 -6.36 2.69
N ALA A 246 6.84 -7.67 2.86
CA ALA A 246 7.96 -8.54 3.16
C ALA A 246 8.02 -9.68 2.14
N VAL A 247 9.19 -10.30 1.98
CA VAL A 247 9.39 -11.51 1.18
C VAL A 247 10.03 -12.56 2.07
N GLY A 248 9.67 -13.82 1.84
CA GLY A 248 10.19 -14.93 2.61
C GLY A 248 10.05 -16.26 1.90
N LYS A 249 10.41 -17.32 2.59
CA LYS A 249 10.21 -18.71 2.14
C LYS A 249 9.35 -19.48 3.12
N ASN A 250 8.48 -20.35 2.62
CA ASN A 250 7.75 -21.31 3.47
C ASN A 250 8.62 -22.55 3.76
N ASP A 251 8.07 -23.51 4.50
CA ASP A 251 8.75 -24.79 4.84
C ASP A 251 9.05 -25.66 3.61
N LEU A 252 8.35 -25.44 2.49
CA LEU A 252 8.58 -26.13 1.22
C LEU A 252 9.65 -25.44 0.35
N GLY A 253 10.14 -24.27 0.78
CA GLY A 253 11.10 -23.47 0.04
C GLY A 253 10.47 -22.56 -1.03
N ASP A 254 9.13 -22.52 -1.15
CA ASP A 254 8.45 -21.61 -2.06
C ASP A 254 8.68 -20.16 -1.60
N GLU A 255 8.96 -19.28 -2.56
CA GLU A 255 8.99 -17.85 -2.30
C GLU A 255 7.57 -17.31 -2.08
N VAL A 256 7.42 -16.46 -1.08
CA VAL A 256 6.14 -15.86 -0.69
C VAL A 256 6.31 -14.35 -0.56
N VAL A 257 5.47 -13.59 -1.27
CA VAL A 257 5.31 -12.15 -1.07
C VAL A 257 4.20 -11.95 -0.03
N VAL A 258 4.54 -11.27 1.06
CA VAL A 258 3.62 -10.98 2.16
C VAL A 258 3.28 -9.50 2.20
N VAL A 259 2.02 -9.17 1.95
CA VAL A 259 1.50 -7.80 2.10
C VAL A 259 0.83 -7.65 3.46
N CYS A 260 1.31 -6.69 4.25
CA CYS A 260 0.83 -6.43 5.60
C CYS A 260 -0.11 -5.22 5.61
N THR A 261 -1.33 -5.42 6.12
CA THR A 261 -2.30 -4.35 6.44
C THR A 261 -2.77 -4.49 7.89
N ALA A 262 -3.15 -3.40 8.55
CA ALA A 262 -3.53 -3.42 9.97
C ALA A 262 -5.03 -3.20 10.23
N SER A 263 -5.80 -2.88 9.19
CA SER A 263 -7.24 -2.65 9.26
C SER A 263 -7.97 -3.35 8.10
N VAL A 264 -9.30 -3.26 8.08
CA VAL A 264 -10.08 -3.68 6.92
C VAL A 264 -9.78 -2.73 5.76
N ASP A 265 -8.95 -3.19 4.83
CA ASP A 265 -8.58 -2.43 3.63
C ASP A 265 -9.24 -3.05 2.40
N VAL A 266 -10.16 -2.29 1.79
CA VAL A 266 -10.98 -2.73 0.67
C VAL A 266 -10.22 -2.79 -0.67
N ASP A 267 -9.01 -2.24 -0.75
CA ASP A 267 -8.16 -2.27 -1.95
C ASP A 267 -6.92 -3.17 -1.78
N VAL A 268 -6.74 -3.79 -0.61
CA VAL A 268 -5.51 -4.56 -0.29
C VAL A 268 -5.26 -5.71 -1.26
N VAL A 269 -6.30 -6.33 -1.83
CA VAL A 269 -6.13 -7.43 -2.80
C VAL A 269 -5.48 -6.94 -4.08
N ALA A 270 -5.92 -5.79 -4.60
CA ALA A 270 -5.34 -5.18 -5.80
C ALA A 270 -3.91 -4.69 -5.52
N PHE A 271 -3.68 -4.06 -4.36
CA PHE A 271 -2.34 -3.69 -3.91
C PHE A 271 -1.40 -4.90 -3.82
N ALA A 272 -1.87 -6.01 -3.24
CA ALA A 272 -1.08 -7.21 -3.02
C ALA A 272 -0.71 -7.91 -4.33
N ALA A 273 -1.65 -7.96 -5.28
CA ALA A 273 -1.37 -8.49 -6.61
C ALA A 273 -0.31 -7.64 -7.34
N ASP A 274 -0.40 -6.31 -7.25
CA ASP A 274 0.60 -5.37 -7.81
C ASP A 274 1.98 -5.54 -7.14
N ALA A 275 2.00 -5.77 -5.82
CA ALA A 275 3.22 -6.06 -5.08
C ALA A 275 3.88 -7.35 -5.57
N ARG A 276 3.12 -8.44 -5.72
CA ARG A 276 3.63 -9.70 -6.28
C ARG A 276 4.16 -9.49 -7.70
N LEU A 277 3.42 -8.80 -8.56
CA LEU A 277 3.83 -8.53 -9.94
C LEU A 277 5.15 -7.76 -9.99
N ARG A 278 5.34 -6.79 -9.10
CA ARG A 278 6.57 -5.99 -9.01
C ARG A 278 7.77 -6.80 -8.49
N ILE A 279 7.55 -7.61 -7.47
CA ILE A 279 8.64 -8.21 -6.67
C ILE A 279 9.04 -9.58 -7.20
N SER A 280 8.06 -10.48 -7.37
CA SER A 280 8.26 -11.83 -7.85
C SER A 280 6.95 -12.36 -8.42
N PRO A 281 6.73 -12.23 -9.74
CA PRO A 281 5.46 -12.57 -10.39
C PRO A 281 4.96 -14.00 -10.15
N LYS A 282 5.88 -14.92 -9.82
CA LYS A 282 5.61 -16.35 -9.61
C LYS A 282 5.53 -16.76 -8.13
N ALA A 283 5.80 -15.84 -7.21
CA ALA A 283 5.72 -16.13 -5.78
C ALA A 283 4.28 -16.39 -5.33
N LYS A 284 4.12 -17.15 -4.24
CA LYS A 284 2.82 -17.22 -3.56
C LYS A 284 2.52 -15.86 -2.95
N LEU A 285 1.23 -15.50 -2.90
CA LEU A 285 0.79 -14.23 -2.33
C LEU A 285 0.03 -14.47 -1.03
N LEU A 286 0.51 -13.83 0.03
CA LEU A 286 -0.12 -13.83 1.34
C LEU A 286 -0.45 -12.40 1.76
N ILE A 287 -1.67 -12.18 2.22
CA ILE A 287 -2.12 -10.91 2.80
C ILE A 287 -2.23 -11.11 4.31
N ALA A 288 -1.28 -10.55 5.05
CA ALA A 288 -1.26 -10.60 6.50
C ALA A 288 -2.04 -9.41 7.09
N THR A 289 -2.93 -9.70 8.05
CA THR A 289 -3.71 -8.68 8.77
C THR A 289 -3.98 -9.08 10.21
N HIS A 290 -4.61 -8.22 11.00
CA HIS A 290 -5.09 -8.58 12.33
C HIS A 290 -6.35 -9.45 12.27
N VAL A 291 -6.54 -10.24 13.33
CA VAL A 291 -7.75 -11.06 13.51
C VAL A 291 -9.03 -10.23 13.37
N ASN A 292 -10.00 -10.77 12.64
CA ASN A 292 -11.31 -10.18 12.30
C ASN A 292 -11.26 -9.06 11.24
N ASN A 293 -10.13 -8.81 10.58
CA ASN A 293 -10.07 -7.85 9.47
C ASN A 293 -10.42 -8.49 8.12
N VAL A 294 -10.53 -9.82 8.03
CA VAL A 294 -10.87 -10.51 6.78
C VAL A 294 -12.39 -10.71 6.72
N VAL A 295 -13.02 -10.11 5.71
CA VAL A 295 -14.46 -10.30 5.44
C VAL A 295 -14.66 -11.26 4.26
N PRO A 296 -15.80 -11.99 4.18
CA PRO A 296 -16.02 -12.96 3.10
C PRO A 296 -15.93 -12.36 1.67
N ALA A 297 -16.27 -11.09 1.50
CA ALA A 297 -16.14 -10.41 0.22
C ALA A 297 -14.67 -10.18 -0.20
N LEU A 298 -13.78 -9.90 0.76
CA LEU A 298 -12.34 -9.79 0.50
C LEU A 298 -11.73 -11.15 0.16
N GLN A 299 -12.17 -12.23 0.83
CA GLN A 299 -11.73 -13.58 0.47
C GLN A 299 -12.12 -13.93 -0.97
N LYS A 300 -13.39 -13.70 -1.34
CA LYS A 300 -13.86 -13.91 -2.72
C LYS A 300 -13.08 -13.08 -3.73
N LEU A 301 -12.72 -11.85 -3.38
CA LEU A 301 -11.91 -10.99 -4.24
C LEU A 301 -10.49 -11.54 -4.40
N ALA A 302 -9.86 -12.04 -3.34
CA ALA A 302 -8.55 -12.69 -3.40
C ALA A 302 -8.57 -13.98 -4.24
N ASP A 303 -9.65 -14.75 -4.17
CA ASP A 303 -9.86 -15.95 -4.98
C ASP A 303 -10.09 -15.64 -6.47
N SER A 304 -10.46 -14.39 -6.79
CA SER A 304 -10.70 -13.93 -8.17
C SER A 304 -9.47 -13.38 -8.90
N LEU A 305 -8.32 -13.35 -8.24
CA LEU A 305 -7.04 -13.10 -8.91
C LEU A 305 -6.74 -14.23 -9.89
N VAL A 306 -6.04 -13.93 -10.99
CA VAL A 306 -5.55 -14.96 -11.93
C VAL A 306 -4.74 -16.03 -11.19
N GLU A 307 -3.90 -15.58 -10.26
CA GLU A 307 -3.22 -16.42 -9.28
C GLU A 307 -3.73 -16.03 -7.88
N PRO A 308 -4.56 -16.86 -7.23
CA PRO A 308 -5.19 -16.52 -5.96
C PRO A 308 -4.22 -16.11 -4.84
N ALA A 309 -4.71 -15.29 -3.92
CA ALA A 309 -4.00 -14.92 -2.69
C ALA A 309 -4.65 -15.57 -1.46
N ALA A 310 -3.85 -15.89 -0.46
CA ALA A 310 -4.34 -16.33 0.85
C ALA A 310 -4.31 -15.18 1.86
N PHE A 311 -5.15 -15.24 2.89
CA PHE A 311 -5.05 -14.36 4.06
C PHE A 311 -4.40 -15.10 5.24
N ALA A 312 -3.61 -14.37 6.03
CA ALA A 312 -3.13 -14.81 7.33
C ALA A 312 -3.50 -13.78 8.40
N GLU A 313 -4.19 -14.23 9.44
CA GLU A 313 -4.57 -13.38 10.57
C GLU A 313 -3.59 -13.53 11.73
N VAL A 314 -2.99 -12.42 12.13
CA VAL A 314 -1.98 -12.33 13.20
C VAL A 314 -2.57 -11.57 14.38
N ALA A 315 -2.58 -12.19 15.55
CA ALA A 315 -3.06 -11.54 16.78
C ALA A 315 -2.34 -10.20 17.01
N PRO A 316 -3.04 -9.12 17.40
CA PRO A 316 -2.41 -7.83 17.67
C PRO A 316 -1.43 -7.91 18.86
N VAL A 317 -0.52 -6.95 18.95
CA VAL A 317 0.36 -6.82 20.12
C VAL A 317 -0.49 -6.54 21.36
N ARG A 318 -0.26 -7.27 22.45
CA ARG A 318 -0.93 -7.00 23.73
C ARG A 318 -0.44 -5.67 24.27
N ARG A 319 -1.38 -4.79 24.59
CA ARG A 319 -1.14 -3.51 25.24
C ARG A 319 -1.69 -3.56 26.65
#